data_AF-A0A4Q9LV59-F1
#
_entry.id   AF-A0A4Q9LV59-F1
#
_cell.length_a   1.000
_cell.length_b   1.000
_cell.length_c   1.000
_cell.angle_alpha   90.00
_cell.angle_beta   90.00
_cell.angle_gamma   90.00
#
_symmetry.space_group_name_H-M   'P 1'
#
loop_
_entity.id
_entity.type
_entity.pdbx_description
1 polymer ?
#
loop_
_entity_poly.entity_id
_entity_poly.type
_entity_poly.pdbx_seq_one_letter_code
_entity_poly.pdbx_strand_id
1 'polypeptide(L)'
;MDFTSELIFQIESILKEGKSVKPRDLTKIKAITDNPISKLLISLYTKDGELNFAGMVSELQNFVSKSPLDSKLFLIFRIYDTDKDGKISKKDLTTMLKILSNDNIEENKINDIVEKTFKFEVNDSEFIEFQEFCKIIKSRNNNLHLFFRCN
;
A
#
# COMPACT_ATOMS: atom_id res chain seq x y z
N MET A 1 -4.14 -24.63 11.48
CA MET A 1 -3.41 -23.45 11.99
C MET A 1 -3.84 -22.28 11.14
N ASP A 2 -4.37 -21.22 11.75
CA ASP A 2 -4.75 -19.99 11.05
C ASP A 2 -3.47 -19.29 10.56
N PHE A 3 -3.51 -18.75 9.34
CA PHE A 3 -2.40 -18.02 8.71
C PHE A 3 -1.85 -16.91 9.62
N THR A 4 -2.74 -16.33 10.43
CA THR A 4 -2.41 -15.33 11.44
C THR A 4 -1.46 -15.86 12.52
N SER A 5 -1.60 -17.11 12.95
CA SER A 5 -0.80 -17.71 14.03
C SER A 5 0.62 -18.04 13.57
N GLU A 6 0.76 -18.53 12.33
CA GLU A 6 2.06 -18.79 11.69
C GLU A 6 2.85 -17.48 11.51
N LEU A 7 2.18 -16.43 11.05
CA LEU A 7 2.77 -15.11 10.86
C LEU A 7 3.19 -14.49 12.19
N ILE A 8 2.34 -14.58 13.23
CA ILE A 8 2.66 -14.11 14.59
C ILE A 8 3.90 -14.83 15.12
N PHE A 9 3.98 -16.16 14.98
CA PHE A 9 5.14 -16.92 15.45
C PHE A 9 6.44 -16.52 14.72
N GLN A 10 6.40 -16.34 13.40
CA GLN A 10 7.56 -15.88 12.62
C GLN A 10 7.99 -14.46 13.03
N ILE A 11 7.03 -13.59 13.31
CA ILE A 11 7.27 -12.23 13.79
C ILE A 11 7.86 -12.23 15.20
N GLU A 12 7.29 -12.99 16.13
CA GLU A 12 7.80 -13.13 17.50
C GLU A 12 9.22 -13.72 17.54
N SER A 13 9.51 -14.68 16.65
CA SER A 13 10.85 -15.24 16.52
C SER A 13 11.88 -14.19 16.05
N ILE A 14 11.46 -13.19 15.27
CA ILE A 14 12.30 -12.07 14.84
C ILE A 14 12.45 -11.04 15.97
N LEU A 15 11.41 -10.84 16.79
CA LEU A 15 11.38 -9.84 17.87
C LEU A 15 12.07 -10.29 19.18
N LYS A 16 12.19 -11.60 19.44
CA LYS A 16 12.75 -12.17 20.69
C LYS A 16 14.20 -11.77 21.01
N GLU A 17 14.95 -11.19 20.08
CA GLU A 17 16.35 -10.82 20.31
C GLU A 17 16.60 -9.34 20.63
N GLY A 18 15.55 -8.52 20.84
CA GLY A 18 15.74 -7.07 21.09
C GLY A 18 16.42 -6.34 19.92
N LYS A 19 16.44 -6.95 18.74
CA LYS A 19 17.01 -6.40 17.51
C LYS A 19 15.93 -5.62 16.75
N SER A 20 16.29 -4.43 16.27
CA SER A 20 15.48 -3.70 15.30
C SER A 20 15.33 -4.53 14.02
N VAL A 21 14.08 -4.79 13.62
CA VAL A 21 13.77 -5.52 12.39
C VAL A 21 14.22 -4.67 11.22
N LYS A 22 15.07 -5.21 10.34
CA LYS A 22 15.49 -4.47 9.14
C LYS A 22 14.59 -4.84 7.96
N PRO A 23 14.40 -3.96 6.97
CA PRO A 23 13.63 -4.27 5.76
C PRO A 23 14.07 -5.58 5.08
N ARG A 24 15.37 -5.86 5.08
CA ARG A 24 15.99 -7.09 4.54
C ARG A 24 15.60 -8.38 5.27
N ASP A 25 15.08 -8.30 6.48
CA ASP A 25 14.65 -9.47 7.24
C ASP A 25 13.25 -9.91 6.78
N LEU A 26 12.42 -8.96 6.34
CA LEU A 26 11.09 -9.25 5.79
C LEU A 26 11.14 -9.81 4.37
N THR A 27 12.16 -9.48 3.58
CA THR A 27 12.34 -10.03 2.22
C THR A 27 12.67 -11.54 2.21
N LYS A 28 12.98 -12.12 3.38
CA LYS A 28 13.19 -13.57 3.54
C LYS A 28 11.88 -14.35 3.67
N ILE A 29 10.78 -13.67 4.02
CA ILE A 29 9.48 -14.31 4.21
C ILE A 29 8.79 -14.37 2.85
N LYS A 30 8.72 -15.56 2.25
CA LYS A 30 8.15 -15.75 0.91
C LYS A 30 6.73 -15.19 0.77
N ALA A 31 5.88 -15.37 1.79
CA ALA A 31 4.52 -14.82 1.81
C ALA A 31 4.47 -13.28 1.71
N ILE A 32 5.53 -12.60 2.16
CA ILE A 32 5.69 -11.15 2.03
C ILE A 32 6.26 -10.83 0.65
N THR A 33 7.33 -11.51 0.23
CA THR A 33 8.05 -11.22 -1.02
C THR A 33 7.24 -11.52 -2.29
N ASP A 34 6.37 -12.53 -2.27
CA ASP A 34 5.51 -12.90 -3.40
C ASP A 34 4.38 -11.86 -3.64
N ASN A 35 4.08 -11.01 -2.64
CA ASN A 35 3.10 -9.94 -2.79
C ASN A 35 3.80 -8.62 -3.17
N PRO A 36 3.54 -8.06 -4.38
CA PRO A 36 4.21 -6.84 -4.84
C PRO A 36 3.92 -5.62 -3.94
N ILE A 37 2.76 -5.59 -3.26
CA ILE A 37 2.37 -4.51 -2.35
C ILE A 37 3.21 -4.54 -1.06
N SER A 38 3.73 -5.70 -0.66
CA SER A 38 4.55 -5.79 0.55
C SER A 38 5.80 -4.91 0.50
N LYS A 39 6.41 -4.75 -0.68
CA LYS A 39 7.57 -3.87 -0.85
C LYS A 39 7.22 -2.42 -0.54
N LEU A 40 6.04 -1.98 -1.02
CA LEU A 40 5.51 -0.63 -0.78
C LEU A 40 5.13 -0.42 0.67
N LEU A 41 4.52 -1.44 1.30
CA LEU A 41 4.19 -1.37 2.71
C LEU A 41 5.45 -1.26 3.58
N ILE A 42 6.49 -2.05 3.27
CA ILE A 42 7.77 -1.97 3.98
C ILE A 42 8.40 -0.58 3.80
N SER A 43 8.39 -0.01 2.58
CA SER A 43 8.94 1.35 2.35
C SER A 43 8.12 2.44 3.05
N LEU A 44 6.80 2.27 3.18
CA LEU A 44 5.94 3.21 3.90
C LEU A 44 6.32 3.31 5.39
N TYR A 45 6.72 2.21 6.02
CA TYR A 45 7.09 2.14 7.43
C TYR A 45 8.60 2.18 7.69
N THR A 46 9.42 2.30 6.66
CA THR A 46 10.88 2.47 6.80
C THR A 46 11.24 3.95 6.78
N LYS A 47 12.06 4.38 7.75
CA LYS A 47 12.65 5.71 7.81
C LYS A 47 14.11 5.58 8.22
N ASP A 48 15.01 6.25 7.50
CA ASP A 48 16.46 6.23 7.77
C ASP A 48 17.07 4.80 7.85
N GLY A 49 16.50 3.86 7.09
CA GLY A 49 16.91 2.45 7.07
C GLY A 49 16.37 1.61 8.23
N GLU A 50 15.63 2.22 9.15
CA GLU A 50 14.96 1.56 10.26
C GLU A 50 13.48 1.34 9.95
N LEU A 51 13.00 0.10 10.14
CA LEU A 51 11.61 -0.24 9.93
C LEU A 51 10.84 -0.09 11.24
N ASN A 52 9.80 0.76 11.24
CA ASN A 52 8.81 0.78 12.31
C ASN A 52 7.86 -0.42 12.17
N PHE A 53 8.38 -1.58 12.56
CA PHE A 53 7.68 -2.84 12.42
C PHE A 53 6.39 -2.89 13.27
N ALA A 54 6.43 -2.34 14.49
CA ALA A 54 5.26 -2.27 15.36
C ALA A 54 4.13 -1.43 14.76
N GLY A 55 4.47 -0.26 14.19
CA GLY A 55 3.50 0.58 13.49
C GLY A 55 2.90 -0.10 12.27
N MET A 56 3.73 -0.80 11.48
CA MET A 56 3.27 -1.56 10.30
C MET A 56 2.27 -2.65 10.69
N VAL A 57 2.57 -3.45 11.71
CA VAL A 57 1.69 -4.53 12.17
C VAL A 57 0.41 -3.97 12.77
N SER A 58 0.49 -2.90 13.58
CA SER A 58 -0.70 -2.26 14.14
C SER A 58 -1.65 -1.76 13.05
N GLU A 59 -1.11 -1.20 11.96
CA GLU A 59 -1.92 -0.74 10.84
C GLU A 59 -2.56 -1.91 10.07
N LEU A 60 -1.80 -2.98 9.83
CA LEU A 60 -2.32 -4.19 9.20
C LEU A 60 -3.43 -4.83 10.02
N GLN A 61 -3.28 -4.88 11.34
CA GLN A 61 -4.33 -5.36 12.25
C GLN A 61 -5.58 -4.50 12.13
N ASN A 62 -5.44 -3.17 12.12
CA ASN A 62 -6.55 -2.25 11.89
C ASN A 62 -7.20 -2.47 10.52
N PHE A 63 -6.42 -2.75 9.48
CA PHE A 63 -6.92 -3.01 8.13
C PHE A 63 -7.71 -4.32 8.00
N VAL A 64 -7.26 -5.39 8.66
CA VAL A 64 -7.92 -6.71 8.67
C VAL A 64 -9.16 -6.70 9.57
N SER A 65 -9.19 -5.86 10.60
CA SER A 65 -10.37 -5.66 11.44
C SER A 65 -11.55 -5.03 10.68
N LYS A 66 -12.73 -4.94 11.32
CA LYS A 66 -13.92 -4.23 10.81
C LYS A 66 -13.75 -2.71 10.91
N SER A 67 -12.61 -2.18 10.47
CA SER A 67 -12.39 -0.74 10.40
C SER A 67 -13.28 -0.09 9.33
N PRO A 68 -13.65 1.19 9.52
CA PRO A 68 -14.42 1.94 8.53
C PRO A 68 -13.76 1.95 7.16
N LEU A 69 -14.55 2.00 6.10
CA LEU A 69 -14.04 2.02 4.73
C LEU A 69 -13.03 3.16 4.52
N ASP A 70 -13.30 4.34 5.06
CA ASP A 70 -12.42 5.51 4.88
C ASP A 70 -11.03 5.30 5.48
N SER A 71 -10.90 4.57 6.61
CA SER A 71 -9.59 4.21 7.17
C SER A 71 -8.81 3.25 6.25
N LYS A 72 -9.52 2.30 5.62
CA LYS A 72 -8.90 1.38 4.66
C LYS A 72 -8.49 2.11 3.38
N LEU A 73 -9.33 3.02 2.89
CA LEU A 73 -9.01 3.88 1.74
C LEU A 73 -7.82 4.78 2.05
N PHE A 74 -7.71 5.30 3.28
CA PHE A 74 -6.57 6.12 3.69
C PHE A 74 -5.26 5.34 3.71
N LEU A 75 -5.26 4.09 4.19
CA LEU A 75 -4.07 3.24 4.09
C LEU A 75 -3.68 2.99 2.63
N ILE A 76 -4.65 2.67 1.77
CA ILE A 76 -4.38 2.47 0.34
C ILE A 76 -3.84 3.76 -0.28
N PHE A 77 -4.43 4.91 0.03
CA PHE A 77 -3.93 6.21 -0.42
C PHE A 77 -2.46 6.43 -0.04
N ARG A 78 -2.09 6.15 1.22
CA ARG A 78 -0.69 6.23 1.70
C ARG A 78 0.26 5.24 1.05
N ILE A 79 -0.24 4.11 0.54
CA ILE A 79 0.56 3.17 -0.24
C ILE A 79 0.83 3.74 -1.64
N TYR A 80 -0.13 4.47 -2.22
CA TYR A 80 0.05 5.13 -3.50
C TYR A 80 0.91 6.39 -3.42
N ASP A 81 0.78 7.21 -2.37
CA ASP A 81 1.61 8.39 -2.10
C ASP A 81 3.02 7.95 -1.63
N THR A 82 3.97 7.85 -2.58
CA THR A 82 5.27 7.23 -2.31
C THR A 82 6.26 8.17 -1.62
N ASP A 83 6.15 9.49 -1.87
CA ASP A 83 6.99 10.51 -1.25
C ASP A 83 6.37 11.12 0.04
N LYS A 84 5.13 10.73 0.37
CA LYS A 84 4.44 11.03 1.63
C LYS A 84 4.12 12.52 1.78
N ASP A 85 3.91 13.21 0.67
CA ASP A 85 3.58 14.64 0.66
C ASP A 85 2.06 14.91 0.84
N GLY A 86 1.26 13.85 0.93
CA GLY A 86 -0.18 13.89 1.16
C GLY A 86 -1.02 13.99 -0.12
N LYS A 87 -0.41 13.82 -1.29
CA LYS A 87 -1.07 13.88 -2.61
C LYS A 87 -0.44 12.86 -3.55
N ILE A 88 -1.23 12.30 -4.47
CA ILE A 88 -0.71 11.33 -5.44
C ILE A 88 -0.37 12.08 -6.73
N SER A 89 0.92 12.17 -7.05
CA SER A 89 1.38 12.73 -8.31
C SER A 89 1.36 11.70 -9.45
N LYS A 90 1.56 12.17 -10.68
CA LYS A 90 1.80 11.28 -11.84
C LYS A 90 2.99 10.34 -11.59
N LYS A 91 4.04 10.82 -10.93
CA LYS A 91 5.25 10.04 -10.62
C LYS A 91 4.96 8.91 -9.64
N ASP A 92 4.12 9.17 -8.63
CA ASP A 92 3.68 8.17 -7.67
C ASP A 92 2.90 7.07 -8.36
N LEU A 93 1.92 7.43 -9.19
CA LEU A 93 1.10 6.45 -9.92
C LEU A 93 1.94 5.63 -10.92
N THR A 94 2.89 6.24 -11.62
CA THR A 94 3.84 5.52 -12.49
C THR A 94 4.69 4.52 -11.69
N THR A 95 5.24 4.95 -10.55
CA THR A 95 6.06 4.11 -9.68
C THR A 95 5.26 2.91 -9.17
N MET A 96 4.03 3.16 -8.74
CA MET A 96 3.09 2.14 -8.29
C MET A 96 2.77 1.12 -9.39
N LEU A 97 2.47 1.58 -10.61
CA LEU A 97 2.18 0.70 -11.74
C LEU A 97 3.39 -0.14 -12.14
N LYS A 98 4.61 0.39 -12.08
CA LYS A 98 5.85 -0.38 -12.32
C LYS A 98 6.02 -1.50 -11.28
N ILE A 99 5.82 -1.19 -10.00
CA ILE A 99 5.93 -2.17 -8.91
C ILE A 99 4.87 -3.27 -9.04
N LEU A 100 3.62 -2.90 -9.31
CA LEU A 100 2.51 -3.86 -9.45
C LEU A 100 2.63 -4.73 -10.70
N SER A 101 3.15 -4.18 -11.79
CA SER A 101 3.40 -4.93 -13.02
C SER A 101 4.70 -5.74 -12.99
N ASN A 102 5.55 -5.53 -11.98
CA ASN A 102 6.88 -6.14 -11.88
C ASN A 102 7.67 -5.98 -13.19
N ASP A 103 7.66 -4.76 -13.74
CA ASP A 103 8.31 -4.34 -14.99
C ASP A 103 7.85 -5.10 -16.26
N ASN A 104 6.71 -5.80 -16.21
CA ASN A 104 6.16 -6.52 -17.37
C ASN A 104 5.39 -5.62 -18.36
N ILE A 105 5.17 -4.35 -18.02
CA ILE A 105 4.46 -3.39 -18.88
C ILE A 105 5.46 -2.34 -19.36
N GLU A 106 5.45 -2.10 -20.67
CA GLU A 106 6.27 -1.06 -21.30
C GLU A 106 5.98 0.33 -20.71
N GLU A 107 7.03 1.12 -20.50
CA GLU A 107 6.95 2.45 -19.90
C GLU A 107 5.98 3.38 -20.64
N ASN A 108 5.93 3.31 -21.97
CA ASN A 108 4.99 4.11 -22.77
C ASN A 108 3.53 3.80 -22.43
N LYS A 109 3.18 2.52 -22.22
CA LYS A 109 1.82 2.11 -21.85
C LYS A 109 1.47 2.57 -20.44
N ILE A 110 2.44 2.53 -19.52
CA ILE A 110 2.25 3.07 -18.15
C ILE A 110 1.98 4.57 -18.23
N ASN A 111 2.79 5.31 -18.98
CA ASN A 111 2.61 6.75 -19.16
C ASN A 111 1.24 7.08 -19.77
N ASP A 112 0.80 6.33 -20.79
CA ASP A 112 -0.53 6.52 -21.38
C ASP A 112 -1.68 6.29 -20.38
N ILE A 113 -1.57 5.28 -19.50
CA ILE A 113 -2.57 5.00 -18.46
C ILE A 113 -2.60 6.15 -17.44
N VAL A 114 -1.43 6.62 -17.01
CA VAL A 114 -1.29 7.71 -16.05
C VAL A 114 -1.87 9.00 -16.63
N GLU A 115 -1.48 9.39 -17.85
CA GLU A 115 -1.99 10.59 -18.52
C GLU A 115 -3.50 10.55 -18.70
N LYS A 116 -4.07 9.41 -19.12
CA LYS A 116 -5.53 9.27 -19.22
C LYS A 116 -6.20 9.39 -17.85
N THR A 117 -5.64 8.77 -16.82
CA THR A 117 -6.20 8.83 -15.47
C THR A 117 -6.27 10.28 -14.99
N PHE A 118 -5.17 11.03 -15.09
CA PHE A 118 -5.16 12.44 -14.69
C PHE A 118 -6.07 13.30 -15.57
N LYS A 119 -6.10 13.08 -16.89
CA LYS A 119 -6.93 13.86 -17.80
C LYS A 119 -8.43 13.69 -17.57
N PHE A 120 -8.88 12.49 -17.23
CA PHE A 120 -10.30 12.16 -17.13
C PHE A 120 -10.86 12.21 -15.71
N GLU A 121 -10.02 11.99 -14.69
CA GLU A 121 -10.47 11.81 -13.31
C GLU A 121 -10.03 12.96 -12.39
N VAL A 122 -9.11 13.83 -12.84
CA VAL A 122 -8.53 14.91 -12.03
C VAL A 122 -8.85 16.25 -12.70
N ASN A 123 -9.68 17.06 -12.05
CA ASN A 123 -10.21 18.32 -12.60
C ASN A 123 -9.12 19.41 -12.63
N ASP A 124 -8.32 19.43 -13.70
CA ASP A 124 -7.21 20.38 -13.94
C ASP A 124 -6.13 20.45 -12.83
N SER A 125 -6.20 19.56 -11.84
CA SER A 125 -5.16 19.43 -10.81
C SER A 125 -4.02 18.54 -11.30
N GLU A 126 -2.79 18.88 -10.91
CA GLU A 126 -1.59 18.07 -11.18
C GLU A 126 -1.45 16.87 -10.22
N PHE A 127 -2.30 16.80 -9.19
CA PHE A 127 -2.24 15.81 -8.12
C PHE A 127 -3.63 15.32 -7.72
N ILE A 128 -3.71 14.08 -7.22
CA ILE A 128 -4.93 13.51 -6.64
C ILE A 128 -4.86 13.65 -5.13
N GLU A 129 -5.76 14.45 -4.55
CA GLU A 129 -5.91 14.55 -3.10
C GLU A 129 -6.73 13.37 -2.54
N PHE A 130 -6.64 13.13 -1.22
CA PHE A 130 -7.36 12.02 -0.58
C PHE A 130 -8.88 12.02 -0.86
N GLN A 131 -9.50 13.19 -0.90
CA GLN A 131 -10.94 13.31 -1.19
C GLN A 131 -11.27 12.89 -2.62
N GLU A 132 -10.41 13.25 -3.58
CA GLU A 132 -10.56 12.87 -4.99
C GLU A 132 -10.32 11.38 -5.18
N PHE A 133 -9.27 10.84 -4.54
CA PHE A 133 -9.01 9.41 -4.50
C PHE A 133 -10.23 8.63 -4.00
N CYS A 134 -10.84 9.06 -2.89
CA CYS A 134 -12.07 8.44 -2.38
C CYS A 134 -13.22 8.49 -3.39
N LYS A 135 -13.41 9.62 -4.09
CA LYS A 135 -14.45 9.76 -5.12
C LYS A 135 -14.22 8.80 -6.29
N ILE A 136 -13.00 8.74 -6.82
CA ILE A 136 -12.62 7.88 -7.96
C ILE A 136 -12.81 6.41 -7.60
N ILE A 137 -12.38 5.99 -6.41
CA ILE A 137 -12.48 4.60 -5.98
C ILE A 137 -13.95 4.21 -5.74
N LYS A 138 -14.73 5.07 -5.06
CA LYS A 138 -16.16 4.83 -4.79
C LYS A 138 -17.00 4.84 -6.08
N SER A 139 -16.69 5.69 -7.05
CA SER A 139 -17.42 5.74 -8.33
C SER A 139 -17.18 4.53 -9.22
N ARG A 140 -15.96 3.95 -9.17
CA ARG A 140 -15.58 2.79 -9.98
C ARG A 140 -15.94 1.45 -9.33
N ASN A 141 -16.15 1.41 -8.02
CA ASN A 141 -16.45 0.18 -7.29
C ASN A 141 -17.55 0.39 -6.23
N ASN A 142 -18.80 0.13 -6.62
CA ASN A 142 -19.94 0.25 -5.70
C ASN A 142 -19.95 -0.81 -4.58
N ASN A 143 -19.12 -1.87 -4.70
CA ASN A 143 -19.07 -3.01 -3.77
C ASN A 143 -17.83 -3.01 -2.85
N LEU A 144 -17.15 -1.87 -2.68
CA LEU A 144 -15.94 -1.79 -1.86
C LEU A 144 -16.15 -2.27 -0.42
N HIS A 145 -17.32 -1.99 0.17
CA HIS A 145 -17.66 -2.46 1.52
C HIS A 145 -17.66 -4.00 1.60
N LEU A 146 -18.13 -4.70 0.55
CA LEU A 146 -18.13 -6.16 0.48
C LEU A 146 -16.70 -6.71 0.29
N PHE A 147 -15.92 -6.09 -0.59
CA PHE A 147 -14.53 -6.50 -0.85
C PHE A 147 -13.65 -6.35 0.40
N PHE A 148 -13.77 -5.21 1.08
CA PHE A 148 -12.99 -4.94 2.30
C PHE A 148 -13.62 -5.45 3.59
N ARG A 149 -14.78 -6.13 3.52
CA ARG A 149 -15.53 -6.60 4.70
C ARG A 149 -15.74 -5.50 5.74
N CYS A 150 -16.03 -4.30 5.27
CA CYS A 150 -16.44 -3.19 6.13
C CYS A 150 -17.91 -3.37 6.51
N ASN A 151 -18.25 -3.12 7.77
CA ASN A 151 -19.66 -3.04 8.20
C ASN A 151 -20.35 -1.84 7.57
#